data_AF-A0A3A8JXX7-F1
#
_entry.id   AF-A0A3A8JXX7-F1
#
_cell.length_a   1.000
_cell.length_b   1.000
_cell.length_c   1.000
_cell.angle_alpha   90.00
_cell.angle_beta   90.00
_cell.angle_gamma   90.00
#
_symmetry.space_group_name_H-M   'P 1'
#
loop_
_entity.id
_entity.type
_entity.pdbx_description
1 polymer ?
#
loop_
_entity_poly.entity_id
_entity_poly.type
_entity_poly.pdbx_seq_one_letter_code
_entity_poly.pdbx_strand_id
1 'polypeptide(L)'
;MKRMTWALAFALPVMALAQPMPKNPGARDPDRMARAEQRQRLRQVLELADSLELDSAQALKMDETLRRFEDRRRPLREQVRDSARILHQASQGDSAALSQVDTAAQKVFDARAQIAALDRELYQALAKDLPPQKRAKLAVVMARSEGMKGMKMKGAREPHGD
;
A
#
# COMPACT_ATOMS: atom_id res chain seq x y z
N MET A 1 -11.30 34.09 -72.52
CA MET A 1 -11.94 32.78 -72.76
C MET A 1 -11.96 32.01 -71.44
N LYS A 2 -13.12 31.45 -71.09
CA LYS A 2 -13.43 30.74 -69.84
C LYS A 2 -12.95 29.27 -69.89
N ARG A 3 -12.96 28.64 -68.71
CA ARG A 3 -12.98 27.18 -68.39
C ARG A 3 -11.60 26.54 -68.25
N MET A 4 -11.32 25.60 -67.34
CA MET A 4 -12.11 24.96 -66.28
C MET A 4 -11.11 24.27 -65.34
N THR A 5 -11.47 24.22 -64.05
CA THR A 5 -11.18 23.19 -63.04
C THR A 5 -11.00 21.79 -63.67
N TRP A 6 -10.20 20.88 -63.12
CA TRP A 6 -10.63 19.94 -62.07
C TRP A 6 -9.45 19.48 -61.20
N ALA A 7 -9.64 19.57 -59.89
CA ALA A 7 -8.83 18.93 -58.88
C ALA A 7 -9.36 17.52 -58.62
N LEU A 8 -8.46 16.53 -58.54
CA LEU A 8 -8.76 15.21 -57.99
C LEU A 8 -7.58 14.81 -57.10
N ALA A 9 -7.61 15.26 -55.84
CA ALA A 9 -6.69 14.80 -54.82
C ALA A 9 -7.35 13.67 -54.02
N PHE A 10 -6.73 12.49 -54.06
CA PHE A 10 -7.10 11.27 -53.38
C PHE A 10 -7.33 11.51 -51.87
N ALA A 11 -8.55 11.22 -51.39
CA ALA A 11 -8.84 11.04 -49.99
C ALA A 11 -8.50 9.59 -49.59
N LEU A 12 -7.35 9.38 -48.96
CA LEU A 12 -7.04 8.12 -48.29
C LEU A 12 -7.61 8.17 -46.86
N PRO A 13 -8.42 7.17 -46.44
CA PRO A 13 -8.87 7.07 -45.06
C PRO A 13 -7.69 6.60 -44.21
N VAL A 14 -7.14 7.50 -43.40
CA VAL A 14 -6.22 7.13 -42.32
C VAL A 14 -7.04 6.37 -41.28
N MET A 15 -7.02 5.04 -41.35
CA MET A 15 -7.39 4.21 -40.21
C MET A 15 -6.40 4.50 -39.08
N ALA A 16 -6.85 5.33 -38.14
CA ALA A 16 -6.21 5.50 -36.86
C ALA A 16 -6.25 4.15 -36.13
N LEU A 17 -5.17 3.38 -36.27
CA LEU A 17 -4.85 2.26 -35.40
C LEU A 17 -4.93 2.76 -33.96
N ALA A 18 -5.90 2.24 -33.22
CA ALA A 18 -6.02 2.41 -31.78
C ALA A 18 -4.75 1.87 -31.13
N GLN A 19 -3.77 2.74 -30.96
CA GLN A 19 -2.61 2.43 -30.14
C GLN A 19 -3.09 2.28 -28.69
N PRO A 20 -2.76 1.18 -28.01
CA PRO A 20 -3.06 1.05 -26.59
C PRO A 20 -2.36 2.19 -25.87
N MET A 21 -3.12 3.07 -25.23
CA MET A 21 -2.55 4.21 -24.51
C MET A 21 -1.47 3.71 -23.54
N PRO A 22 -0.28 4.34 -23.54
CA PRO A 22 0.80 3.94 -22.64
C PRO A 22 0.30 4.07 -21.20
N LYS A 23 0.29 2.94 -20.48
CA LYS A 23 0.01 2.92 -19.03
C LYS A 23 0.96 3.91 -18.36
N ASN A 24 0.40 4.94 -17.72
CA ASN A 24 1.14 5.89 -16.91
C ASN A 24 2.09 5.12 -15.96
N PRO A 25 3.42 5.35 -16.03
CA PRO A 25 4.37 4.76 -15.10
C PRO A 25 4.11 5.36 -13.71
N GLY A 26 3.22 4.73 -12.95
CA GLY A 26 2.76 5.24 -11.65
C GLY A 26 1.35 4.79 -11.25
N ALA A 27 0.51 4.36 -12.20
CA ALA A 27 -0.80 3.79 -11.88
C ALA A 27 -0.64 2.37 -11.32
N ARG A 28 -0.71 2.25 -9.99
CA ARG A 28 -0.54 0.98 -9.27
C ARG A 28 -1.81 0.14 -9.46
N ASP A 29 -1.67 -0.98 -10.14
CA ASP A 29 -2.75 -1.93 -10.40
C ASP A 29 -3.33 -2.48 -9.07
N PRO A 30 -4.63 -2.27 -8.78
CA PRO A 30 -5.25 -2.69 -7.51
C PRO A 30 -5.15 -4.21 -7.30
N ASP A 31 -5.22 -5.00 -8.37
CA ASP A 31 -5.13 -6.46 -8.28
C ASP A 31 -3.73 -6.91 -7.88
N ARG A 32 -2.69 -6.19 -8.35
CA ARG A 32 -1.31 -6.46 -7.93
C ARG A 32 -1.09 -6.12 -6.46
N MET A 33 -1.70 -5.04 -5.96
CA MET A 33 -1.60 -4.67 -4.55
C MET A 33 -2.31 -5.70 -3.66
N ALA A 34 -3.53 -6.09 -4.00
CA ALA A 34 -4.29 -7.10 -3.26
C ALA A 34 -3.54 -8.44 -3.18
N ARG A 35 -2.92 -8.88 -4.28
CA ARG A 35 -2.07 -10.10 -4.28
C ARG A 35 -0.83 -9.96 -3.41
N ALA A 36 -0.20 -8.79 -3.41
CA ALA A 36 0.97 -8.53 -2.58
C ALA A 36 0.61 -8.54 -1.08
N GLU A 37 -0.51 -7.92 -0.71
CA GLU A 37 -1.07 -7.94 0.65
C GLU A 37 -1.39 -9.36 1.09
N GLN A 38 -2.10 -10.12 0.26
CA GLN A 38 -2.39 -11.53 0.54
C GLN A 38 -1.13 -12.36 0.78
N ARG A 39 -0.10 -12.21 -0.07
CA ARG A 39 1.18 -12.90 0.10
C ARG A 39 1.89 -12.49 1.39
N GLN A 40 1.83 -11.22 1.75
CA GLN A 40 2.43 -10.73 2.99
C GLN A 40 1.71 -11.31 4.21
N ARG A 41 0.36 -11.34 4.20
CA ARG A 41 -0.42 -11.93 5.28
C ARG A 41 -0.11 -13.41 5.44
N LEU A 42 -0.09 -14.18 4.35
CA LEU A 42 0.26 -15.60 4.40
C LEU A 42 1.65 -15.83 4.98
N ARG A 43 2.65 -15.03 4.59
CA ARG A 43 3.99 -15.09 5.19
C ARG A 43 3.97 -14.80 6.69
N GLN A 44 3.20 -13.79 7.11
CA GLN A 44 3.06 -13.44 8.52
C GLN A 44 2.38 -14.55 9.33
N VAL A 45 1.35 -15.18 8.78
CA VAL A 45 0.68 -16.34 9.42
C VAL A 45 1.65 -17.49 9.56
N LEU A 46 2.43 -17.81 8.51
CA LEU A 46 3.41 -18.88 8.56
C LEU A 46 4.53 -18.59 9.58
N GLU A 47 5.06 -17.37 9.61
CA GLU A 47 6.07 -16.95 10.60
C GLU A 47 5.54 -17.07 12.04
N LEU A 48 4.29 -16.64 12.28
CA LEU A 48 3.66 -16.74 13.59
C LEU A 48 3.33 -18.18 13.96
N ALA A 49 2.84 -18.99 13.04
CA ALA A 49 2.51 -20.39 13.27
C ALA A 49 3.76 -21.19 13.64
N ASP A 50 4.86 -20.97 12.92
CA ASP A 50 6.16 -21.59 13.21
C ASP A 50 6.71 -21.12 14.56
N SER A 51 6.78 -19.80 14.78
CA SER A 51 7.34 -19.22 16.01
C SER A 51 6.57 -19.59 17.28
N LEU A 52 5.25 -19.76 17.16
CA LEU A 52 4.36 -20.08 18.27
C LEU A 52 4.00 -21.57 18.33
N GLU A 53 4.55 -22.39 17.44
CA GLU A 53 4.29 -23.84 17.34
C GLU A 53 2.77 -24.10 17.38
N LEU A 54 2.05 -23.46 16.45
CA LEU A 54 0.60 -23.57 16.36
C LEU A 54 0.19 -24.73 15.48
N ASP A 55 -0.90 -25.38 15.87
CA ASP A 55 -1.56 -26.34 15.00
C ASP A 55 -2.32 -25.64 13.84
N SER A 56 -2.78 -26.44 12.88
CA SER A 56 -3.49 -25.93 11.70
C SER A 56 -4.77 -25.15 12.05
N ALA A 57 -5.51 -25.56 13.09
CA ALA A 57 -6.75 -24.89 13.48
C ALA A 57 -6.47 -23.52 14.12
N GLN A 58 -5.44 -23.43 14.96
CA GLN A 58 -4.95 -22.20 15.57
C GLN A 58 -4.40 -21.24 14.51
N ALA A 59 -3.64 -21.74 13.52
CA ALA A 59 -3.11 -20.94 12.42
C ALA A 59 -4.23 -20.35 11.54
N LEU A 60 -5.27 -21.12 11.23
CA LEU A 60 -6.44 -20.64 10.48
C LEU A 60 -7.19 -19.53 11.21
N LYS A 61 -7.46 -19.70 12.51
CA LYS A 61 -8.11 -18.67 13.33
C LYS A 61 -7.26 -17.39 13.39
N MET A 62 -5.94 -17.53 13.40
CA MET A 62 -5.04 -16.37 13.35
C MET A 62 -5.07 -15.65 12.00
N ASP A 63 -5.10 -16.37 10.86
CA ASP A 63 -5.25 -15.74 9.54
C ASP A 63 -6.55 -14.94 9.46
N GLU A 64 -7.67 -15.50 9.94
CA GLU A 64 -8.95 -14.78 9.98
C GLU A 64 -8.86 -13.50 10.82
N THR A 65 -8.20 -13.57 11.98
CA THR A 65 -8.02 -12.40 12.84
C THR A 65 -7.15 -11.36 12.16
N LEU A 66 -6.00 -11.75 11.60
CA LEU A 66 -5.11 -10.86 10.86
C LEU A 66 -5.83 -10.19 9.69
N ARG A 67 -6.64 -10.93 8.94
CA ARG A 67 -7.42 -10.41 7.81
C ARG A 67 -8.39 -9.31 8.24
N ARG A 68 -9.16 -9.52 9.32
CA ARG A 68 -10.10 -8.51 9.83
C ARG A 68 -9.40 -7.21 10.22
N PHE A 69 -8.21 -7.31 10.82
CA PHE A 69 -7.41 -6.13 11.18
C PHE A 69 -6.75 -5.48 9.96
N GLU A 70 -6.33 -6.26 8.97
CA GLU A 70 -5.81 -5.73 7.69
C GLU A 70 -6.88 -4.93 6.94
N ASP A 71 -8.11 -5.42 6.88
CA ASP A 71 -9.25 -4.72 6.27
C ASP A 71 -9.52 -3.37 6.96
N ARG A 72 -9.42 -3.31 8.30
CA ARG A 72 -9.52 -2.06 9.08
C ARG A 72 -8.34 -1.11 8.87
N ARG A 73 -7.15 -1.65 8.62
CA ARG A 73 -5.91 -0.87 8.40
C ARG A 73 -5.84 -0.26 7.01
N ARG A 74 -6.42 -0.91 6.00
CA ARG A 74 -6.34 -0.47 4.60
C ARG A 74 -6.76 0.99 4.38
N PRO A 75 -7.95 1.45 4.80
CA PRO A 75 -8.35 2.84 4.58
C PRO A 75 -7.42 3.84 5.29
N LEU A 76 -6.88 3.49 6.45
CA LEU A 76 -5.92 4.35 7.17
C LEU A 76 -4.59 4.45 6.43
N ARG A 77 -4.11 3.34 5.85
CA ARG A 77 -2.90 3.35 5.02
C ARG A 77 -3.10 4.17 3.75
N GLU A 78 -4.26 4.09 3.12
CA GLU A 78 -4.63 4.91 1.97
C GLU A 78 -4.64 6.39 2.35
N GLN A 79 -5.29 6.76 3.46
CA GLN A 79 -5.30 8.13 3.97
C GLN A 79 -3.88 8.68 4.22
N VAL A 80 -2.99 7.87 4.82
CA VAL A 80 -1.59 8.25 5.03
C VAL A 80 -0.87 8.47 3.69
N ARG A 81 -1.11 7.61 2.70
CA ARG A 81 -0.48 7.73 1.37
C ARG A 81 -0.94 8.96 0.62
N ASP A 82 -2.24 9.22 0.60
CA ASP A 82 -2.81 10.39 -0.08
C ASP A 82 -2.32 11.68 0.56
N SER A 83 -2.32 11.74 1.89
CA SER A 83 -1.79 12.89 2.62
C SER A 83 -0.28 13.07 2.41
N ALA A 84 0.49 11.97 2.37
CA ALA A 84 1.92 12.03 2.06
C ALA A 84 2.19 12.51 0.63
N ARG A 85 1.32 12.19 -0.33
CA ARG A 85 1.42 12.70 -1.71
C ARG A 85 1.25 14.21 -1.75
N ILE A 86 0.25 14.74 -1.04
CA ILE A 86 0.02 16.19 -0.91
C ILE A 86 1.25 16.86 -0.30
N LEU A 87 1.75 16.33 0.82
CA LEU A 87 2.96 16.86 1.47
C LEU A 87 4.18 16.82 0.55
N HIS A 88 4.33 15.77 -0.25
CA HIS A 88 5.41 15.68 -1.22
C HIS A 88 5.28 16.72 -2.33
N GLN A 89 4.09 16.93 -2.89
CA GLN A 89 3.83 17.97 -3.89
C GLN A 89 4.08 19.37 -3.33
N ALA A 90 3.59 19.64 -2.11
CA ALA A 90 3.85 20.89 -1.40
C ALA A 90 5.35 21.12 -1.18
N SER A 91 6.12 20.07 -0.83
CA SER A 91 7.58 20.15 -0.69
C SER A 91 8.31 20.48 -2.00
N GLN A 92 7.67 20.26 -3.15
CA GLN A 92 8.17 20.62 -4.48
C GLN A 92 7.70 22.02 -4.93
N GLY A 93 6.92 22.73 -4.12
CA GLY A 93 6.43 24.08 -4.42
C GLY A 93 5.09 24.13 -5.15
N ASP A 94 4.32 23.04 -5.22
CA ASP A 94 2.98 23.05 -5.80
C ASP A 94 2.03 23.93 -4.97
N SER A 95 1.59 25.05 -5.56
CA SER A 95 0.74 26.05 -4.90
C SER A 95 -0.63 25.51 -4.49
N ALA A 96 -1.19 24.54 -5.22
CA ALA A 96 -2.46 23.91 -4.86
C ALA A 96 -2.31 22.96 -3.66
N ALA A 97 -1.11 22.38 -3.47
CA ALA A 97 -0.80 21.52 -2.34
C ALA A 97 -0.37 22.32 -1.10
N LEU A 98 0.25 23.50 -1.27
CA LEU A 98 0.71 24.36 -0.16
C LEU A 98 -0.42 24.74 0.81
N SER A 99 -1.62 25.03 0.30
CA SER A 99 -2.78 25.35 1.14
C SER A 99 -3.32 24.17 1.97
N GLN A 100 -2.85 22.94 1.68
CA GLN A 100 -3.33 21.71 2.30
C GLN A 100 -2.31 21.09 3.27
N VAL A 101 -1.13 21.70 3.44
CA VAL A 101 0.00 21.13 4.22
C VAL A 101 -0.40 20.77 5.63
N ASP A 102 -0.95 21.72 6.40
CA ASP A 102 -1.28 21.48 7.81
C ASP A 102 -2.37 20.42 7.97
N THR A 103 -3.38 20.46 7.10
CA THR A 103 -4.45 19.45 7.09
C THR A 103 -3.93 18.06 6.73
N ALA A 104 -3.04 17.96 5.73
CA ALA A 104 -2.43 16.69 5.33
C ALA A 104 -1.50 16.15 6.44
N ALA A 105 -0.72 17.01 7.09
CA ALA A 105 0.13 16.62 8.21
C ALA A 105 -0.70 16.05 9.37
N GLN A 106 -1.78 16.74 9.77
CA GLN A 106 -2.68 16.29 10.82
C GLN A 106 -3.29 14.91 10.50
N LYS A 107 -3.79 14.73 9.27
CA LYS A 107 -4.34 13.44 8.80
C LYS A 107 -3.33 12.29 8.90
N VAL A 108 -2.05 12.54 8.60
CA VAL A 108 -0.99 11.52 8.75
C VAL A 108 -0.80 11.14 10.21
N PHE A 109 -0.73 12.12 11.12
CA PHE A 109 -0.55 11.84 12.54
C PHE A 109 -1.72 11.07 13.13
N ASP A 110 -2.95 11.50 12.83
CA ASP A 110 -4.16 10.85 13.33
C ASP A 110 -4.27 9.41 12.82
N ALA A 111 -4.06 9.20 11.52
CA ALA A 111 -4.12 7.87 10.93
C ALA A 111 -3.02 6.94 11.51
N ARG A 112 -1.82 7.46 11.78
CA ARG A 112 -0.75 6.67 12.44
C ARG A 112 -1.12 6.31 13.88
N ALA A 113 -1.73 7.23 14.62
CA ALA A 113 -2.21 6.95 15.98
C ALA A 113 -3.28 5.85 15.98
N GLN A 114 -4.22 5.91 15.03
CA GLN A 114 -5.25 4.88 14.86
C GLN A 114 -4.65 3.52 14.47
N ILE A 115 -3.67 3.50 13.56
CA ILE A 115 -2.95 2.27 13.18
C ILE A 115 -2.25 1.64 14.39
N ALA A 116 -1.62 2.46 15.24
CA ALA A 116 -0.96 1.99 16.45
C ALA A 116 -1.95 1.47 17.51
N ALA A 117 -3.14 2.07 17.60
CA ALA A 117 -4.22 1.53 18.43
C ALA A 117 -4.67 0.15 17.91
N LEU A 118 -4.82 0.00 16.59
CA LEU A 118 -5.14 -1.28 15.96
C LEU A 118 -4.05 -2.35 16.18
N ASP A 119 -2.76 -1.99 16.25
CA ASP A 119 -1.70 -2.95 16.58
C ASP A 119 -1.87 -3.53 17.99
N ARG A 120 -2.22 -2.67 18.96
CA ARG A 120 -2.48 -3.10 20.35
C ARG A 120 -3.70 -4.01 20.43
N GLU A 121 -4.79 -3.62 19.78
CA GLU A 121 -6.00 -4.45 19.70
C GLU A 121 -5.72 -5.79 19.04
N LEU A 122 -4.92 -5.81 17.96
CA LEU A 122 -4.52 -7.04 17.27
C LEU A 122 -3.74 -7.96 18.20
N TYR A 123 -2.74 -7.43 18.91
CA TYR A 123 -1.99 -8.22 19.89
C TYR A 123 -2.93 -8.83 20.92
N GLN A 124 -3.85 -8.07 21.50
CA GLN A 124 -4.81 -8.56 22.48
C GLN A 124 -5.71 -9.66 21.90
N ALA A 125 -6.20 -9.47 20.67
CA ALA A 125 -7.05 -10.44 19.98
C ALA A 125 -6.31 -11.77 19.74
N LEU A 126 -5.05 -11.72 19.30
CA LEU A 126 -4.23 -12.90 19.07
C LEU A 126 -3.79 -13.57 20.39
N ALA A 127 -3.52 -12.77 21.42
CA ALA A 127 -3.01 -13.24 22.70
C ALA A 127 -4.07 -13.87 23.60
N LYS A 128 -5.36 -13.58 23.38
CA LYS A 128 -6.47 -13.97 24.27
C LYS A 128 -6.49 -15.46 24.61
N ASP A 129 -6.26 -16.30 23.61
CA ASP A 129 -6.38 -17.76 23.74
C ASP A 129 -5.00 -18.46 23.82
N LEU A 130 -3.92 -17.69 23.96
CA LEU A 130 -2.55 -18.23 24.04
C LEU A 130 -2.09 -18.37 25.49
N PRO A 131 -1.34 -19.43 25.82
CA PRO A 131 -0.69 -19.56 27.13
C PRO A 131 0.36 -18.44 27.32
N PRO A 132 0.70 -18.07 28.57
CA PRO A 132 1.59 -16.94 28.86
C PRO A 132 2.93 -16.97 28.10
N GLN A 133 3.55 -18.15 27.98
CA GLN A 133 4.81 -18.32 27.25
C GLN A 133 4.66 -17.99 25.75
N LYS A 134 3.59 -18.47 25.09
CA LYS A 134 3.31 -18.16 23.68
C LYS A 134 2.92 -16.68 23.50
N ARG A 135 2.24 -16.06 24.47
CA ARG A 135 1.96 -14.61 24.45
C ARG A 135 3.23 -13.75 24.49
N ALA A 136 4.22 -14.17 25.26
CA ALA A 136 5.52 -13.50 25.30
C ALA A 136 6.26 -13.65 23.95
N LYS A 137 6.31 -14.87 23.39
CA LYS A 137 6.87 -15.11 22.05
C LYS A 137 6.16 -14.25 20.99
N LEU A 138 4.83 -14.15 21.04
CA LEU A 138 4.04 -13.33 20.12
C LEU A 138 4.46 -11.86 20.18
N ALA A 139 4.61 -11.29 21.39
CA ALA A 139 5.04 -9.90 21.55
C ALA A 139 6.42 -9.64 20.93
N VAL A 140 7.37 -10.57 21.11
CA VAL A 140 8.72 -10.47 20.52
C VAL A 140 8.67 -10.50 18.99
N VAL A 141 7.90 -11.43 18.41
CA VAL A 141 7.76 -11.55 16.95
C VAL A 141 7.10 -10.30 16.36
N MET A 142 6.03 -9.81 16.99
CA MET A 142 5.34 -8.59 16.55
C MET A 142 6.26 -7.37 16.57
N ALA A 143 7.02 -7.17 17.65
CA ALA A 143 7.98 -6.06 17.77
C ALA A 143 9.09 -6.10 16.70
N ARG A 144 9.61 -7.28 16.36
CA ARG A 144 10.60 -7.45 15.28
C ARG A 144 10.01 -7.06 13.92
N SER A 145 8.77 -7.46 13.64
CA SER A 145 8.09 -7.20 12.37
C SER A 145 7.78 -5.71 12.14
N GLU A 146 7.46 -4.97 13.22
CA GLU A 146 7.22 -3.52 13.19
C GLU A 146 8.54 -2.75 12.95
N GLY A 147 9.62 -3.13 13.63
CA GLY A 147 10.94 -2.51 13.48
C GLY A 147 11.57 -2.72 12.09
N MET A 148 11.45 -3.92 11.50
CA MET A 148 11.98 -4.20 10.16
C MET A 148 11.26 -3.45 9.04
N LYS A 149 9.95 -3.16 9.19
CA LYS A 149 9.19 -2.35 8.21
C LYS A 149 9.70 -0.91 8.15
N GLY A 150 10.15 -0.34 9.28
CA GLY A 150 10.78 0.99 9.32
C GLY A 150 12.17 1.01 8.68
N MET A 151 12.97 -0.05 8.89
CA MET A 151 14.36 -0.08 8.44
C MET A 151 14.51 -0.34 6.94
N LYS A 152 13.66 -1.19 6.33
CA LYS A 152 13.70 -1.46 4.87
C LYS A 152 13.31 -0.26 4.01
N MET A 153 12.55 0.70 4.55
CA MET A 153 12.16 1.91 3.82
C MET A 153 13.31 2.94 3.74
N LYS A 154 14.31 2.83 4.61
CA LYS A 154 15.48 3.72 4.66
C LYS A 154 16.64 3.24 3.77
N GLY A 155 16.73 1.93 3.48
CA GLY A 155 17.80 1.34 2.66
C GLY A 155 17.53 1.21 1.16
N ALA A 156 16.31 1.48 0.69
CA ALA A 156 15.95 1.39 -0.74
C ALA A 156 16.19 2.69 -1.53
N ARG A 157 16.96 3.63 -0.99
CA ARG A 157 17.22 4.95 -1.56
C ARG A 157 18.71 5.30 -1.49
N GLU A 158 19.57 4.38 -1.89
CA GLU A 158 20.91 4.74 -2.32
C GLU A 158 20.89 4.89 -3.86
N PRO A 159 21.27 6.04 -4.41
CA PRO A 159 21.48 6.15 -5.84
C PRO A 159 22.78 5.41 -6.18
N HIS A 160 22.69 4.33 -6.94
CA HIS A 160 23.83 3.87 -7.72
C HIS A 160 24.10 4.94 -8.78
N GLY A 161 25.02 5.85 -8.46
CA GLY A 161 25.78 6.58 -9.46
C GLY A 161 27.01 5.77 -9.78
N ASP A 162 27.11 5.34 -11.03
CA ASP A 162 28.30 5.40 -11.89
C ASP A 162 27.81 5.38 -13.35
#